data_AF-A0A6V7DQZ5-F1
#
_entry.id   AF-A0A6V7DQZ5-F1
#
_cell.length_a   1.000
_cell.length_b   1.000
_cell.length_c   1.000
_cell.angle_alpha   90.00
_cell.angle_beta   90.00
_cell.angle_gamma   90.00
#
_symmetry.space_group_name_H-M   'P 1'
#
loop_
_entity.id
_entity.type
_entity.pdbx_description
1 polymer ?
#
loop_
_entity_poly.entity_id
_entity_poly.type
_entity_poly.pdbx_seq_one_letter_code
_entity_poly.pdbx_strand_id
1 'polypeptide(L)'
;MLVSLLAAASDSTTPKVAAPSPPAVVDLEAMVVRGVQPGPGLWKVGKGDHVMWILGTLSPLPKRLQWQSSEVETIIGQSQQVLMAPTVQIDADMGFFGKLTLLPSAMKAMKNEDGRDLREVLPPDLYARWSLAKARYIGGDRGVERKRPMLAAGELYQAAIKRSGLARSPVIWSVVERAAKRAGIKPTPTALDYKIKDPRQAIKEFRAGGMDDTACFRSILATVERDLPTMVERANAWSVGDIEALRQLPREDPQAACMSAMASSGAARARGIDDLERRMREHWLSIATTALQRNRSTFAVLPISRLTAPGGYLARLQAMGYAVEAP
;
A
#
# COMPACT_ATOMS: atom_id res chain seq x y z
N MET A 1 74.96 49.71 16.23
CA MET A 1 74.67 48.32 16.67
C MET A 1 73.17 48.20 16.82
N LEU A 2 72.59 47.23 16.09
CA LEU A 2 71.15 46.97 15.97
C LEU A 2 70.51 46.67 17.33
N VAL A 3 69.33 47.23 17.59
CA VAL A 3 68.40 46.72 18.61
C VAL A 3 67.07 46.45 17.92
N SER A 4 66.73 45.16 17.83
CA SER A 4 65.51 44.63 17.23
C SER A 4 64.29 44.95 18.09
N LEU A 5 63.23 45.49 17.47
CA LEU A 5 61.88 45.48 18.02
C LEU A 5 61.24 44.11 17.73
N LEU A 6 60.94 43.33 18.77
CA LEU A 6 60.00 42.22 18.68
C LEU A 6 58.58 42.75 18.89
N ALA A 7 57.79 42.77 17.82
CA ALA A 7 56.35 42.95 17.90
C ALA A 7 55.71 41.59 18.24
N ALA A 8 55.05 41.51 19.40
CA ALA A 8 54.23 40.37 19.76
C ALA A 8 52.90 40.44 18.97
N ALA A 9 52.72 39.53 18.01
CA ALA A 9 51.44 39.33 17.36
C ALA A 9 50.52 38.56 18.31
N SER A 10 49.45 39.19 18.78
CA SER A 10 48.36 38.51 19.48
C SER A 10 47.49 37.78 18.48
N ASP A 11 47.57 36.45 18.45
CA ASP A 11 46.64 35.59 17.73
C ASP A 11 45.24 35.75 18.33
N SER A 12 44.39 36.52 17.65
CA SER A 12 42.97 36.61 17.96
C SER A 12 42.29 35.36 17.41
N THR A 13 42.21 34.31 18.24
CA THR A 13 41.41 33.12 17.92
C THR A 13 39.94 33.49 17.95
N THR A 14 39.34 33.69 16.78
CA THR A 14 37.89 33.83 16.62
C THR A 14 37.22 32.52 17.09
N PRO A 15 36.28 32.57 18.05
CA PRO A 15 35.58 31.37 18.46
C PRO A 15 34.74 30.86 17.29
N LYS A 16 35.06 29.65 16.80
CA LYS A 16 34.28 28.93 15.81
C LYS A 16 32.90 28.62 16.42
N VAL A 17 31.90 29.42 16.06
CA VAL A 17 30.50 29.17 16.39
C VAL A 17 30.15 27.79 15.82
N ALA A 18 29.92 26.83 16.71
CA ALA A 18 29.42 25.52 16.33
C ALA A 18 28.05 25.72 15.68
N ALA A 19 27.89 25.24 14.45
CA ALA A 19 26.58 25.21 13.80
C ALA A 19 25.62 24.43 14.70
N PRO A 20 24.38 24.92 14.93
CA PRO A 20 23.41 24.20 15.72
C PRO A 20 23.21 22.82 15.11
N SER A 21 23.31 21.78 15.94
CA SER A 21 22.95 20.42 15.54
C SER A 21 21.52 20.45 14.98
N PRO A 22 21.23 19.73 13.88
CA PRO A 22 19.86 19.63 13.39
C PRO A 22 18.98 19.14 14.56
N PRO A 23 17.76 19.69 14.71
CA PRO A 23 16.89 19.31 15.81
C PRO A 23 16.76 17.79 15.81
N ALA A 24 16.93 17.18 16.99
CA ALA A 24 16.62 15.78 17.18
C ALA A 24 15.20 15.54 16.64
N VAL A 25 15.05 14.60 15.72
CA VAL A 25 13.73 14.18 15.24
C VAL A 25 12.99 13.66 16.47
N VAL A 26 12.13 14.48 17.03
CA VAL A 26 11.15 14.05 18.01
C VAL A 26 10.20 13.18 17.20
N ASP A 27 10.38 11.86 17.30
CA ASP A 27 9.33 10.92 16.97
C ASP A 27 8.20 11.19 17.95
N LEU A 28 7.31 12.09 17.57
CA LEU A 28 5.94 12.04 18.03
C LEU A 28 5.45 10.67 17.59
N GLU A 29 5.46 9.69 18.50
CA GLU A 29 4.71 8.46 18.32
C GLU A 29 3.28 8.91 18.03
N ALA A 30 2.93 8.96 16.75
CA ALA A 30 1.61 9.38 16.32
C ALA A 30 0.63 8.50 17.08
N MET A 31 -0.19 9.12 17.93
CA MET A 31 -1.00 8.41 18.90
C MET A 31 -2.03 7.58 18.13
N VAL A 32 -1.78 6.27 18.08
CA VAL A 32 -2.69 5.33 17.41
C VAL A 32 -3.94 5.21 18.26
N VAL A 33 -5.09 5.53 17.66
CA VAL A 33 -6.39 5.46 18.32
C VAL A 33 -6.66 4.04 18.84
N ARG A 34 -7.20 3.93 20.05
CA ARG A 34 -7.58 2.68 20.73
C ARG A 34 -9.05 2.74 21.15
N GLY A 35 -9.66 1.58 21.36
CA GLY A 35 -11.08 1.47 21.76
C GLY A 35 -12.01 1.32 20.57
N VAL A 36 -13.32 1.22 20.85
CA VAL A 36 -14.36 1.10 19.81
C VAL A 36 -14.52 2.45 19.13
N GLN A 37 -14.19 2.48 17.84
CA GLN A 37 -14.39 3.67 17.00
C GLN A 37 -15.65 3.52 16.16
N PRO A 38 -16.30 4.59 15.69
CA PRO A 38 -17.44 4.47 14.78
C PRO A 38 -17.12 3.59 13.55
N GLY A 39 -15.87 3.64 13.06
CA GLY A 39 -15.51 3.12 11.74
C GLY A 39 -15.99 4.08 10.64
N PRO A 40 -15.71 3.78 9.37
CA PRO A 40 -16.25 4.58 8.28
C PRO A 40 -17.74 4.27 8.15
N GLY A 41 -18.54 5.30 7.88
CA GLY A 41 -19.89 5.08 7.40
C GLY A 41 -19.92 4.46 6.00
N LEU A 42 -21.12 4.24 5.48
CA LEU A 42 -21.34 3.55 4.21
C LEU A 42 -21.67 4.55 3.10
N TRP A 43 -21.03 4.40 1.93
CA TRP A 43 -21.50 5.07 0.74
C TRP A 43 -22.73 4.33 0.23
N LYS A 44 -23.72 5.09 -0.24
CA LYS A 44 -24.94 4.54 -0.81
C LYS A 44 -24.98 4.85 -2.30
N VAL A 45 -25.16 3.81 -3.11
CA VAL A 45 -25.31 3.91 -4.56
C VAL A 45 -26.68 3.37 -4.96
N GLY A 46 -27.55 4.22 -5.49
CA GLY A 46 -28.96 3.87 -5.70
C GLY A 46 -29.49 4.16 -7.09
N LYS A 47 -30.47 3.36 -7.54
CA LYS A 47 -31.29 3.63 -8.73
C LYS A 47 -32.66 2.95 -8.58
N GLY A 48 -33.72 3.74 -8.46
CA GLY A 48 -35.06 3.22 -8.14
C GLY A 48 -35.06 2.50 -6.79
N ASP A 49 -35.63 1.29 -6.74
CA ASP A 49 -35.71 0.47 -5.52
C ASP A 49 -34.45 -0.36 -5.24
N HIS A 50 -33.37 -0.12 -5.98
CA HIS A 50 -32.11 -0.86 -5.87
C HIS A 50 -31.03 -0.02 -5.22
N VAL A 51 -30.38 -0.58 -4.20
CA VAL A 51 -29.29 0.06 -3.48
C VAL A 51 -28.07 -0.86 -3.37
N MET A 52 -26.89 -0.28 -3.49
CA MET A 52 -25.63 -0.88 -3.10
C MET A 52 -24.98 -0.03 -2.01
N TRP A 53 -24.74 -0.64 -0.86
CA TRP A 53 -24.01 -0.05 0.25
C TRP A 53 -22.54 -0.44 0.14
N ILE A 54 -21.65 0.54 0.12
CA ILE A 54 -20.21 0.31 -0.05
C ILE A 54 -19.48 0.67 1.24
N LEU A 55 -18.79 -0.31 1.80
CA LEU A 55 -17.83 -0.10 2.88
C LEU A 55 -16.47 0.29 2.29
N GLY A 56 -16.07 1.54 2.55
CA GLY A 56 -14.76 2.05 2.19
C GLY A 56 -13.67 1.53 3.12
N THR A 57 -12.70 0.78 2.59
CA THR A 57 -11.57 0.25 3.37
C THR A 57 -10.31 1.08 3.21
N LEU A 58 -9.46 1.05 4.23
CA LEU A 58 -8.12 1.61 4.22
C LEU A 58 -7.10 0.53 4.60
N SER A 59 -5.90 0.63 4.06
CA SER A 59 -4.75 -0.14 4.50
C SER A 59 -3.49 0.73 4.39
N PRO A 60 -2.59 0.72 5.39
CA PRO A 60 -2.71 -0.01 6.65
C PRO A 60 -3.71 0.64 7.64
N LEU A 61 -4.12 -0.11 8.66
CA LEU A 61 -4.99 0.35 9.76
C LEU A 61 -4.35 0.04 11.13
N PRO A 62 -4.83 0.63 12.24
CA PRO A 62 -4.33 0.30 13.56
C PRO A 62 -4.45 -1.19 13.85
N LYS A 63 -3.37 -1.84 14.27
CA LYS A 63 -3.31 -3.29 14.47
C LYS A 63 -4.34 -3.83 15.46
N ARG A 64 -4.73 -3.01 16.45
CA ARG A 64 -5.70 -3.35 17.50
C ARG A 64 -6.99 -2.52 17.40
N LEU A 65 -7.33 -2.10 16.18
CA LEU A 65 -8.56 -1.36 15.95
C LEU A 65 -9.77 -2.22 16.34
N GLN A 66 -10.64 -1.64 17.15
CA GLN A 66 -12.01 -2.10 17.36
C GLN A 66 -12.92 -1.03 16.77
N TRP A 67 -13.94 -1.42 16.03
CA TRP A 67 -14.86 -0.46 15.44
C TRP A 67 -16.31 -0.96 15.55
N GLN A 68 -17.25 -0.03 15.55
CA GLN A 68 -18.67 -0.27 15.71
C GLN A 68 -19.25 -0.84 14.41
N SER A 69 -19.30 -2.17 14.34
CA SER A 69 -19.73 -2.88 13.13
C SER A 69 -21.24 -3.08 13.02
N SER A 70 -22.05 -2.61 13.97
CA SER A 70 -23.49 -2.90 14.02
C SER A 70 -24.22 -2.48 12.75
N GLU A 71 -23.94 -1.30 12.21
CA GLU A 71 -24.55 -0.83 10.96
C GLU A 71 -24.18 -1.76 9.79
N VAL A 72 -22.90 -2.09 9.64
CA VAL A 72 -22.42 -3.01 8.60
C VAL A 72 -23.05 -4.39 8.73
N GLU A 73 -23.16 -4.92 9.95
CA GLU A 73 -23.79 -6.21 10.21
C GLU A 73 -25.28 -6.21 9.84
N THR A 74 -26.01 -5.14 10.21
CA THR A 74 -27.42 -4.96 9.87
C THR A 74 -27.63 -4.87 8.36
N ILE A 75 -26.86 -4.03 7.66
CA ILE A 75 -26.99 -3.85 6.21
C ILE A 75 -26.63 -5.13 5.45
N ILE A 76 -25.60 -5.86 5.88
CA ILE A 76 -25.27 -7.17 5.29
C ILE A 76 -26.44 -8.15 5.50
N GLY A 77 -27.05 -8.17 6.69
CA GLY A 77 -28.21 -9.01 6.98
C GLY A 77 -29.45 -8.69 6.14
N GLN A 78 -29.55 -7.47 5.61
CA GLN A 78 -30.63 -7.01 4.72
C GLN A 78 -30.28 -7.13 3.23
N SER A 79 -29.04 -7.49 2.90
CA SER A 79 -28.56 -7.58 1.52
C SER A 79 -28.72 -8.98 0.95
N GLN A 80 -28.96 -9.08 -0.36
CA GLN A 80 -29.01 -10.38 -1.05
C GLN A 80 -27.61 -10.84 -1.49
N GLN A 81 -26.65 -9.93 -1.59
CA GLN A 81 -25.32 -10.22 -2.11
C GLN A 81 -24.26 -9.37 -1.43
N VAL A 82 -23.08 -9.95 -1.21
CA VAL A 82 -21.88 -9.27 -0.71
C VAL A 82 -20.79 -9.35 -1.78
N LEU A 83 -20.34 -8.21 -2.31
CA LEU A 83 -19.29 -8.12 -3.31
C LEU A 83 -17.93 -7.89 -2.64
N MET A 84 -16.96 -8.73 -2.98
CA MET A 84 -15.58 -8.56 -2.53
C MET A 84 -14.92 -7.34 -3.21
N ALA A 85 -13.84 -6.86 -2.59
CA ALA A 85 -13.02 -5.80 -3.17
C ALA A 85 -12.36 -6.25 -4.49
N PRO A 86 -12.22 -5.32 -5.46
CA PRO A 86 -11.58 -5.60 -6.74
C PRO A 86 -10.12 -5.98 -6.51
N THR A 87 -9.78 -7.17 -6.99
CA THR A 87 -8.42 -7.70 -6.95
C THR A 87 -8.08 -8.33 -8.29
N VAL A 88 -6.79 -8.56 -8.50
CA VAL A 88 -6.29 -9.38 -9.60
C VAL A 88 -5.84 -10.70 -8.98
N GLN A 89 -6.39 -11.80 -9.49
CA GLN A 89 -5.88 -13.12 -9.18
C GLN A 89 -4.86 -13.49 -10.25
N ILE A 90 -3.58 -13.46 -9.88
CA ILE A 90 -2.51 -13.87 -10.79
C ILE A 90 -2.37 -15.38 -10.71
N ASP A 91 -2.44 -16.04 -11.85
CA ASP A 91 -2.11 -17.45 -11.98
C ASP A 91 -1.04 -17.68 -13.06
N ALA A 92 -0.19 -18.67 -12.85
CA ALA A 92 0.68 -19.17 -13.91
C ALA A 92 -0.10 -20.22 -14.71
N ASP A 93 -0.02 -20.18 -16.04
CA ASP A 93 -0.70 -21.16 -16.91
C ASP A 93 0.02 -22.51 -16.90
N MET A 94 0.14 -23.12 -15.72
CA MET A 94 0.84 -24.37 -15.44
C MET A 94 0.15 -25.10 -14.27
N GLY A 95 0.14 -26.44 -14.29
CA GLY A 95 -0.32 -27.25 -13.16
C GLY A 95 0.57 -27.10 -11.91
N PHE A 96 0.13 -27.63 -10.76
CA PHE A 96 0.82 -27.51 -9.46
C PHE A 96 2.31 -27.88 -9.52
N PHE A 97 2.65 -29.04 -10.10
CA PHE A 97 4.05 -29.47 -10.26
C PHE A 97 4.85 -28.53 -11.16
N GLY A 98 4.23 -27.98 -12.20
CA GLY A 98 4.83 -26.98 -13.08
C GLY A 98 5.21 -25.71 -12.31
N LYS A 99 4.32 -25.22 -11.43
CA LYS A 99 4.59 -24.07 -10.55
C LYS A 99 5.76 -24.34 -9.60
N LEU A 100 5.88 -25.57 -9.07
CA LEU A 100 7.01 -25.93 -8.20
C LEU A 100 8.36 -25.84 -8.93
N THR A 101 8.41 -26.16 -10.23
CA THR A 101 9.64 -25.99 -11.03
C THR A 101 10.10 -24.54 -11.19
N LEU A 102 9.20 -23.56 -11.00
CA LEU A 102 9.53 -22.14 -11.08
C LEU A 102 10.18 -21.60 -9.80
N LEU A 103 10.00 -22.28 -8.66
CA LEU A 103 10.41 -21.77 -7.35
C LEU A 103 11.90 -21.42 -7.27
N PRO A 104 12.86 -22.22 -7.76
CA PRO A 104 14.27 -21.85 -7.74
C PRO A 104 14.56 -20.58 -8.56
N SER A 105 13.95 -20.46 -9.73
CA SER A 105 14.12 -19.30 -10.61
C SER A 105 13.50 -18.03 -10.03
N ALA A 106 12.32 -18.14 -9.40
CA ALA A 106 11.68 -17.04 -8.70
C ALA A 106 12.50 -16.58 -7.49
N MET A 107 13.00 -17.53 -6.68
CA MET A 107 13.90 -17.25 -5.55
C MET A 107 15.18 -16.54 -6.00
N LYS A 108 15.73 -16.92 -7.15
CA LYS A 108 16.89 -16.25 -7.74
C LYS A 108 16.56 -14.85 -8.25
N ALA A 109 15.38 -14.66 -8.86
CA ALA A 109 14.93 -13.37 -9.38
C ALA A 109 14.63 -12.33 -8.28
N MET A 110 14.41 -12.78 -7.04
CA MET A 110 14.28 -11.90 -5.87
C MET A 110 15.61 -11.41 -5.30
N LYS A 111 16.74 -11.98 -5.73
CA LYS A 111 18.08 -11.63 -5.24
C LYS A 111 18.80 -10.74 -6.25
N ASN A 112 19.79 -9.98 -5.76
CA ASN A 112 20.70 -9.25 -6.63
C ASN A 112 21.47 -10.20 -7.54
N GLU A 113 21.87 -9.69 -8.70
CA GLU A 113 22.74 -10.43 -9.61
C GLU A 113 24.05 -10.82 -8.93
N ASP A 114 24.53 -12.02 -9.25
CA ASP A 114 25.74 -12.65 -8.70
C ASP A 114 25.78 -12.76 -7.17
N GLY A 115 24.64 -12.57 -6.51
CA GLY A 115 24.53 -12.67 -5.06
C GLY A 115 25.09 -11.46 -4.30
N ARG A 116 25.29 -10.32 -4.99
CA ARG A 116 25.74 -9.07 -4.39
C ARG A 116 24.84 -8.60 -3.25
N ASP A 117 25.43 -7.93 -2.27
CA ASP A 117 24.70 -7.30 -1.19
C ASP A 117 24.23 -5.88 -1.59
N LEU A 118 23.23 -5.34 -0.89
CA LEU A 118 22.73 -3.97 -1.08
C LEU A 118 23.83 -2.91 -1.02
N ARG A 119 24.87 -3.15 -0.21
CA ARG A 119 26.04 -2.27 -0.10
C ARG A 119 26.79 -2.10 -1.42
N GLU A 120 26.78 -3.14 -2.26
CA GLU A 120 27.53 -3.19 -3.52
C GLU A 120 26.71 -2.66 -4.70
N VAL A 121 25.38 -2.59 -4.57
CA VAL A 121 24.48 -2.18 -5.66
C VAL A 121 23.84 -0.80 -5.44
N LEU A 122 23.79 -0.31 -4.20
CA LEU A 122 23.24 1.00 -3.89
C LEU A 122 24.30 2.11 -3.87
N PRO A 123 23.93 3.35 -4.22
CA PRO A 123 24.75 4.52 -3.93
C PRO A 123 25.15 4.59 -2.44
N PRO A 124 26.39 5.00 -2.10
CA PRO A 124 26.87 4.97 -0.72
C PRO A 124 26.01 5.77 0.27
N ASP A 125 25.49 6.93 -0.14
CA ASP A 125 24.58 7.77 0.66
C ASP A 125 23.25 7.03 0.95
N LEU A 126 22.73 6.32 -0.04
CA LEU A 126 21.50 5.57 0.07
C LEU A 126 21.66 4.34 0.96
N TYR A 127 22.81 3.66 0.87
CA TYR A 127 23.14 2.54 1.75
C TYR A 127 23.32 2.97 3.21
N ALA A 128 23.93 4.12 3.46
CA ALA A 128 24.08 4.66 4.81
C ALA A 128 22.72 4.88 5.49
N ARG A 129 21.78 5.52 4.77
CA ARG A 129 20.40 5.72 5.24
C ARG A 129 19.64 4.41 5.43
N TRP A 130 19.74 3.49 4.48
CA TRP A 130 19.22 2.13 4.60
C TRP A 130 19.69 1.43 5.87
N SER A 131 20.99 1.49 6.16
CA SER A 131 21.59 0.79 7.31
C SER A 131 20.98 1.24 8.63
N LEU A 132 20.73 2.55 8.77
CA LEU A 132 20.05 3.13 9.93
C LEU A 132 18.59 2.66 10.02
N ALA A 133 17.84 2.76 8.92
CA ALA A 133 16.44 2.35 8.88
C ALA A 133 16.26 0.84 9.13
N LYS A 134 17.11 0.01 8.52
CA LYS A 134 17.14 -1.44 8.74
C LYS A 134 17.39 -1.77 10.20
N ALA A 135 18.42 -1.19 10.82
CA ALA A 135 18.72 -1.43 12.23
C ALA A 135 17.53 -1.09 13.13
N ARG A 136 16.84 0.01 12.82
CA ARG A 136 15.65 0.46 13.57
C ARG A 136 14.43 -0.45 13.40
N TYR A 137 14.09 -0.83 12.16
CA TYR A 137 12.81 -1.48 11.88
C TYR A 137 12.89 -3.00 11.68
N ILE A 138 13.93 -3.50 10.99
CA ILE A 138 14.10 -4.92 10.67
C ILE A 138 14.95 -5.62 11.73
N GLY A 139 16.06 -5.00 12.16
CA GLY A 139 17.05 -5.60 13.04
C GLY A 139 18.13 -6.39 12.28
N GLY A 140 18.57 -7.51 12.84
CA GLY A 140 19.75 -8.27 12.39
C GLY A 140 19.56 -9.20 11.17
N ASP A 141 18.43 -9.12 10.45
CA ASP A 141 18.20 -9.98 9.29
C ASP A 141 19.26 -9.69 8.20
N ARG A 142 20.08 -10.69 7.88
CA ARG A 142 21.08 -10.61 6.82
C ARG A 142 20.52 -11.00 5.45
N GLY A 143 19.41 -11.73 5.42
CA GLY A 143 18.76 -12.17 4.19
C GLY A 143 18.25 -11.00 3.34
N VAL A 144 17.83 -9.91 3.98
CA VAL A 144 17.36 -8.70 3.28
C VAL A 144 18.47 -7.99 2.48
N GLU A 145 19.74 -8.10 2.89
CA GLU A 145 20.88 -7.48 2.17
C GLU A 145 21.11 -8.11 0.80
N ARG A 146 20.67 -9.35 0.58
CA ARG A 146 20.85 -10.06 -0.70
C ARG A 146 19.67 -9.89 -1.64
N LYS A 147 18.60 -9.25 -1.20
CA LYS A 147 17.40 -9.02 -2.01
C LYS A 147 17.64 -7.85 -2.96
N ARG A 148 16.89 -7.87 -4.08
CA ARG A 148 16.81 -6.71 -4.96
C ARG A 148 16.37 -5.47 -4.17
N PRO A 149 16.88 -4.25 -4.49
CA PRO A 149 16.55 -3.05 -3.74
C PRO A 149 15.05 -2.90 -3.49
N MET A 150 14.21 -2.91 -4.52
CA MET A 150 12.76 -2.75 -4.33
C MET A 150 12.16 -3.74 -3.31
N LEU A 151 12.59 -5.01 -3.31
CA LEU A 151 12.09 -6.02 -2.38
C LEU A 151 12.57 -5.76 -0.95
N ALA A 152 13.84 -5.38 -0.78
CA ALA A 152 14.38 -4.98 0.51
C ALA A 152 13.65 -3.75 1.07
N ALA A 153 13.39 -2.75 0.24
CA ALA A 153 12.63 -1.56 0.64
C ALA A 153 11.17 -1.91 1.01
N GLY A 154 10.53 -2.81 0.26
CA GLY A 154 9.20 -3.32 0.61
C GLY A 154 9.18 -4.02 1.98
N GLU A 155 10.20 -4.78 2.32
CA GLU A 155 10.31 -5.42 3.64
C GLU A 155 10.57 -4.42 4.76
N LEU A 156 11.42 -3.42 4.51
CA LEU A 156 11.63 -2.30 5.43
C LEU A 156 10.31 -1.57 5.70
N TYR A 157 9.55 -1.26 4.65
CA TYR A 157 8.27 -0.58 4.77
C TYR A 157 7.27 -1.39 5.60
N GLN A 158 7.17 -2.70 5.35
CA GLN A 158 6.32 -3.59 6.14
C GLN A 158 6.74 -3.66 7.61
N ALA A 159 8.04 -3.73 7.88
CA ALA A 159 8.58 -3.70 9.23
C ALA A 159 8.28 -2.35 9.92
N ALA A 160 8.42 -1.24 9.20
CA ALA A 160 8.15 0.10 9.69
C ALA A 160 6.67 0.32 10.05
N ILE A 161 5.74 -0.07 9.17
CA ILE A 161 4.29 -0.06 9.44
C ILE A 161 3.99 -0.88 10.70
N LYS A 162 4.54 -2.10 10.80
CA LYS A 162 4.30 -2.99 11.94
C LYS A 162 4.81 -2.40 13.25
N ARG A 163 6.00 -1.78 13.26
CA ARG A 163 6.54 -1.10 14.44
C ARG A 163 5.75 0.13 14.83
N SER A 164 5.15 0.81 13.86
CA SER A 164 4.27 1.98 14.08
C SER A 164 2.87 1.59 14.59
N GLY A 165 2.65 0.34 14.99
CA GLY A 165 1.37 -0.12 15.53
C GLY A 165 0.28 -0.34 14.48
N LEU A 166 0.63 -0.29 13.19
CA LEU A 166 -0.28 -0.49 12.07
C LEU A 166 -0.19 -1.93 11.53
N ALA A 167 -1.23 -2.36 10.82
CA ALA A 167 -1.31 -3.64 10.15
C ALA A 167 -2.00 -3.50 8.79
N ARG A 168 -1.49 -4.21 7.80
CA ARG A 168 -2.14 -4.36 6.49
C ARG A 168 -3.18 -5.48 6.45
N SER A 169 -3.22 -6.33 7.47
CA SER A 169 -4.22 -7.38 7.58
C SER A 169 -5.62 -6.78 7.45
N PRO A 170 -6.56 -7.45 6.78
CA PRO A 170 -7.89 -6.93 6.57
C PRO A 170 -8.68 -7.05 7.87
N VAL A 171 -8.40 -6.16 8.83
CA VAL A 171 -9.12 -6.03 10.10
C VAL A 171 -10.63 -6.01 9.85
N ILE A 172 -11.02 -5.39 8.73
CA ILE A 172 -12.40 -5.18 8.31
C ILE A 172 -13.03 -6.42 7.66
N TRP A 173 -12.27 -7.21 6.90
CA TRP A 173 -12.84 -8.37 6.20
C TRP A 173 -13.40 -9.41 7.16
N SER A 174 -12.77 -9.58 8.34
CA SER A 174 -13.24 -10.53 9.34
C SER A 174 -14.67 -10.22 9.82
N VAL A 175 -15.05 -8.94 9.89
CA VAL A 175 -16.41 -8.51 10.26
C VAL A 175 -17.38 -8.83 9.12
N VAL A 176 -17.04 -8.44 7.89
CA VAL A 176 -17.87 -8.66 6.70
C VAL A 176 -18.13 -10.15 6.49
N GLU A 177 -17.11 -10.98 6.62
CA GLU A 177 -17.21 -12.44 6.47
C GLU A 177 -18.11 -13.08 7.54
N ARG A 178 -17.96 -12.68 8.81
CA ARG A 178 -18.83 -13.16 9.89
C ARG A 178 -20.29 -12.73 9.68
N ALA A 179 -20.52 -11.48 9.28
CA ALA A 179 -21.86 -10.97 9.00
C ALA A 179 -22.52 -11.70 7.82
N ALA A 180 -21.79 -11.85 6.71
CA ALA A 180 -22.27 -12.56 5.53
C ALA A 180 -22.61 -14.02 5.86
N LYS A 181 -21.76 -14.71 6.62
CA LYS A 181 -22.01 -16.08 7.09
C LYS A 181 -23.28 -16.19 7.93
N ARG A 182 -23.53 -15.26 8.86
CA ARG A 182 -24.77 -15.26 9.67
C ARG A 182 -26.02 -15.01 8.84
N ALA A 183 -25.90 -14.21 7.77
CA ALA A 183 -26.97 -13.96 6.82
C ALA A 183 -27.15 -15.09 5.77
N GLY A 184 -26.33 -16.14 5.81
CA GLY A 184 -26.35 -17.22 4.81
C GLY A 184 -25.84 -16.80 3.43
N ILE A 185 -25.14 -15.66 3.33
CA ILE A 185 -24.64 -15.10 2.07
C ILE A 185 -23.20 -15.59 1.85
N LYS A 186 -22.97 -16.26 0.73
CA LYS A 186 -21.60 -16.52 0.25
C LYS A 186 -21.07 -15.25 -0.44
N PRO A 187 -19.97 -14.64 0.03
CA PRO A 187 -19.39 -13.49 -0.65
C PRO A 187 -19.06 -13.81 -2.11
N THR A 188 -19.40 -12.89 -3.00
CA THR A 188 -19.14 -12.99 -4.44
C THR A 188 -17.72 -12.53 -4.72
N PRO A 189 -16.83 -13.43 -5.21
CA PRO A 189 -15.51 -13.03 -5.66
C PRO A 189 -15.62 -12.07 -6.84
N THR A 190 -14.81 -11.02 -6.83
CA THR A 190 -14.73 -10.02 -7.92
C THR A 190 -13.32 -9.94 -8.50
N ALA A 191 -12.54 -11.01 -8.28
CA ALA A 191 -11.18 -11.10 -8.76
C ALA A 191 -11.16 -11.20 -10.29
N LEU A 192 -10.36 -10.35 -10.92
CA LEU A 192 -10.01 -10.52 -12.32
C LEU A 192 -8.91 -11.59 -12.40
N ASP A 193 -9.25 -12.74 -12.98
CA ASP A 193 -8.26 -13.78 -13.27
C ASP A 193 -7.31 -13.31 -14.38
N TYR A 194 -6.02 -13.29 -14.08
CA TYR A 194 -4.97 -12.97 -15.02
C TYR A 194 -3.95 -14.10 -15.06
N LYS A 195 -3.88 -14.75 -16.22
CA LYS A 195 -2.91 -15.82 -16.48
C LYS A 195 -1.63 -15.25 -17.07
N ILE A 196 -0.52 -15.48 -16.38
CA ILE A 196 0.82 -15.21 -16.92
C ILE A 196 1.12 -16.26 -17.97
N LYS A 197 1.14 -15.84 -19.23
CA LYS A 197 1.68 -16.62 -20.34
C LYS A 197 3.21 -16.71 -20.21
N ASP A 198 3.74 -17.89 -20.48
CA ASP A 198 5.17 -18.21 -20.42
C ASP A 198 5.85 -17.74 -19.12
N PRO A 199 5.45 -18.28 -17.96
CA PRO A 199 5.92 -17.79 -16.66
C PRO A 199 7.44 -17.91 -16.48
N ARG A 200 8.10 -18.88 -17.13
CA ARG A 200 9.59 -18.96 -17.16
C ARG A 200 10.22 -17.74 -17.82
N GLN A 201 9.65 -17.32 -18.95
CA GLN A 201 10.10 -16.15 -19.68
C GLN A 201 9.77 -14.87 -18.90
N ALA A 202 8.61 -14.81 -18.24
CA ALA A 202 8.24 -13.69 -17.38
C ALA A 202 9.24 -13.50 -16.22
N ILE A 203 9.66 -14.59 -15.56
CA ILE A 203 10.68 -14.54 -14.51
C ILE A 203 12.03 -14.09 -15.08
N LYS A 204 12.40 -14.58 -16.27
CA LYS A 204 13.64 -14.20 -16.94
C LYS A 204 13.67 -12.70 -17.26
N GLU A 205 12.60 -12.16 -17.83
CA GLU A 205 12.48 -10.73 -18.16
C GLU A 205 12.41 -9.86 -16.90
N PHE A 206 11.66 -10.27 -15.88
CA PHE A 206 11.67 -9.59 -14.59
C PHE A 206 13.09 -9.50 -14.00
N ARG A 207 13.88 -10.57 -14.15
CA ARG A 207 15.26 -10.62 -13.67
C ARG A 207 16.23 -9.83 -14.54
N ALA A 208 16.08 -9.86 -15.87
CA ALA A 208 17.01 -9.25 -16.84
C ALA A 208 17.03 -7.70 -16.79
N GLY A 209 16.13 -7.09 -16.02
CA GLY A 209 16.09 -5.65 -15.87
C GLY A 209 15.10 -5.00 -16.84
N GLY A 210 14.61 -3.83 -16.42
CA GLY A 210 13.52 -3.11 -17.05
C GLY A 210 12.88 -2.06 -16.13
N MET A 211 13.38 -1.93 -14.91
CA MET A 211 12.97 -0.93 -13.93
C MET A 211 14.17 -0.43 -13.14
N ASP A 212 14.12 0.84 -12.76
CA ASP A 212 15.01 1.42 -11.76
C ASP A 212 14.58 0.98 -10.34
N ASP A 213 15.08 -0.19 -9.91
CA ASP A 213 14.91 -0.70 -8.54
C ASP A 213 15.39 0.31 -7.48
N THR A 214 16.39 1.14 -7.83
CA THR A 214 17.01 2.11 -6.94
C THR A 214 16.11 3.32 -6.72
N ALA A 215 15.41 3.80 -7.76
CA ALA A 215 14.41 4.84 -7.62
C ALA A 215 13.25 4.40 -6.71
N CYS A 216 12.73 3.19 -6.92
CA CYS A 216 11.70 2.62 -6.05
C CYS A 216 12.19 2.48 -4.60
N PHE A 217 13.41 1.98 -4.41
CA PHE A 217 14.06 1.90 -3.10
C PHE A 217 14.14 3.27 -2.41
N ARG A 218 14.63 4.29 -3.13
CA ARG A 218 14.80 5.65 -2.62
C ARG A 218 13.46 6.25 -2.17
N SER A 219 12.40 6.06 -2.96
CA SER A 219 11.06 6.55 -2.66
C SER A 219 10.49 5.91 -1.39
N ILE A 220 10.55 4.58 -1.30
CA ILE A 220 10.06 3.85 -0.13
C ILE A 220 10.89 4.19 1.12
N LEU A 221 12.22 4.31 1.01
CA LEU A 221 13.05 4.70 2.14
C LEU A 221 12.70 6.11 2.63
N ALA A 222 12.52 7.07 1.72
CA ALA A 222 12.09 8.43 2.08
C ALA A 222 10.73 8.43 2.80
N THR A 223 9.79 7.60 2.35
CA THR A 223 8.50 7.39 3.02
C THR A 223 8.68 6.88 4.45
N VAL A 224 9.52 5.85 4.64
CA VAL A 224 9.77 5.27 5.97
C VAL A 224 10.43 6.30 6.90
N GLU A 225 11.29 7.17 6.37
CA GLU A 225 11.97 8.20 7.15
C GLU A 225 11.08 9.40 7.54
N ARG A 226 10.04 9.71 6.76
CA ARG A 226 9.32 11.00 6.87
C ARG A 226 7.81 10.89 7.01
N ASP A 227 7.21 9.86 6.43
CA ASP A 227 5.76 9.84 6.15
C ASP A 227 5.00 8.76 6.94
N LEU A 228 5.66 8.04 7.85
CA LEU A 228 4.97 7.14 8.79
C LEU A 228 3.91 7.87 9.65
N PRO A 229 4.16 9.10 10.16
CA PRO A 229 3.14 9.84 10.91
C PRO A 229 1.88 10.11 10.08
N THR A 230 2.03 10.48 8.81
CA THR A 230 0.92 10.70 7.88
C THR A 230 0.10 9.42 7.65
N MET A 231 0.75 8.25 7.65
CA MET A 231 0.03 6.96 7.56
C MET A 231 -0.78 6.66 8.81
N VAL A 232 -0.24 6.97 9.99
CA VAL A 232 -0.97 6.85 11.25
C VAL A 232 -2.14 7.83 11.29
N GLU A 233 -1.95 9.06 10.85
CA GLU A 233 -3.02 10.06 10.74
C GLU A 233 -4.15 9.60 9.83
N ARG A 234 -3.83 9.07 8.63
CA ARG A 234 -4.84 8.47 7.74
C ARG A 234 -5.58 7.30 8.39
N ALA A 235 -4.83 6.41 9.06
CA ALA A 235 -5.39 5.28 9.78
C ALA A 235 -6.34 5.71 10.91
N ASN A 236 -5.99 6.78 11.63
CA ASN A 236 -6.82 7.38 12.67
C ASN A 236 -8.07 8.07 12.08
N ALA A 237 -7.91 8.85 11.01
CA ALA A 237 -9.02 9.50 10.31
C ALA A 237 -10.07 8.48 9.83
N TRP A 238 -9.61 7.36 9.25
CA TRP A 238 -10.50 6.25 8.90
C TRP A 238 -11.20 5.64 10.11
N SER A 239 -10.47 5.48 11.21
CA SER A 239 -11.01 4.85 12.42
C SER A 239 -12.17 5.66 12.99
N VAL A 240 -12.06 6.99 13.02
CA VAL A 240 -13.10 7.89 13.54
C VAL A 240 -14.15 8.32 12.51
N GLY A 241 -14.04 7.89 11.25
CA GLY A 241 -14.97 8.27 10.18
C GLY A 241 -14.74 9.68 9.61
N ASP A 242 -13.56 10.27 9.79
CA ASP A 242 -13.22 11.60 9.26
C ASP A 242 -12.88 11.52 7.75
N ILE A 243 -13.95 11.53 6.94
CA ILE A 243 -13.84 11.47 5.49
C ILE A 243 -13.15 12.72 4.91
N GLU A 244 -13.27 13.87 5.56
CA GLU A 244 -12.68 15.11 5.05
C GLU A 244 -11.16 15.09 5.23
N ALA A 245 -10.66 14.67 6.40
CA ALA A 245 -9.22 14.43 6.58
C ALA A 245 -8.70 13.38 5.58
N LEU A 246 -9.44 12.28 5.36
CA LEU A 246 -9.05 11.26 4.38
C LEU A 246 -8.95 11.78 2.93
N ARG A 247 -9.76 12.78 2.56
CA ARG A 247 -9.73 13.42 1.23
C ARG A 247 -8.51 14.31 1.04
N GLN A 248 -8.09 14.99 2.11
CA GLN A 248 -6.98 15.94 2.12
C GLN A 248 -5.61 15.24 2.24
N LEU A 249 -5.56 14.10 2.93
CA LEU A 249 -4.33 13.34 3.10
C LEU A 249 -3.92 12.60 1.80
N PRO A 250 -2.60 12.36 1.58
CA PRO A 250 -2.10 11.66 0.39
C PRO A 250 -2.73 10.27 0.21
N ARG A 251 -3.30 9.99 -0.97
CA ARG A 251 -4.06 8.75 -1.24
C ARG A 251 -3.19 7.54 -1.61
N GLU A 252 -2.05 7.80 -2.22
CA GLU A 252 -1.20 6.76 -2.81
C GLU A 252 -0.33 6.09 -1.76
N ASP A 253 -0.35 4.76 -1.73
CA ASP A 253 0.62 3.96 -0.99
C ASP A 253 1.94 3.98 -1.79
N PRO A 254 3.07 4.40 -1.20
CA PRO A 254 4.35 4.50 -1.94
C PRO A 254 4.82 3.17 -2.54
N GLN A 255 4.51 2.04 -1.90
CA GLN A 255 4.77 0.73 -2.50
C GLN A 255 3.87 0.46 -3.71
N ALA A 256 2.60 0.89 -3.66
CA ALA A 256 1.69 0.74 -4.80
C ALA A 256 2.14 1.59 -6.00
N ALA A 257 2.70 2.78 -5.77
CA ALA A 257 3.30 3.60 -6.83
C ALA A 257 4.47 2.86 -7.51
N CYS A 258 5.36 2.22 -6.75
CA CYS A 258 6.43 1.38 -7.30
C CYS A 258 5.88 0.19 -8.11
N MET A 259 4.82 -0.47 -7.61
CA MET A 259 4.16 -1.56 -8.34
C MET A 259 3.50 -1.07 -9.64
N SER A 260 2.93 0.14 -9.65
CA SER A 260 2.35 0.75 -10.85
C SER A 260 3.42 1.11 -11.89
N ALA A 261 4.55 1.65 -11.44
CA ALA A 261 5.71 1.89 -12.30
C ALA A 261 6.23 0.59 -12.93
N MET A 262 6.28 -0.52 -12.16
CA MET A 262 6.57 -1.86 -12.70
C MET A 262 5.59 -2.29 -13.78
N ALA A 263 4.30 -2.14 -13.52
CA ALA A 263 3.24 -2.49 -14.46
C ALA A 263 3.36 -1.73 -15.80
N SER A 264 3.97 -0.54 -15.77
CA SER A 264 4.20 0.31 -16.93
C SER A 264 5.51 0.03 -17.69
N SER A 265 6.36 -0.86 -17.17
CA SER A 265 7.63 -1.25 -17.82
C SER A 265 7.39 -1.93 -19.18
N GLY A 266 8.37 -1.89 -20.08
CA GLY A 266 8.25 -2.50 -21.41
C GLY A 266 7.91 -4.00 -21.37
N ALA A 267 8.52 -4.74 -20.45
CA ALA A 267 8.25 -6.17 -20.24
C ALA A 267 6.83 -6.43 -19.70
N ALA A 268 6.33 -5.54 -18.84
CA ALA A 268 4.97 -5.63 -18.30
C ALA A 268 3.91 -5.27 -19.37
N ARG A 269 4.17 -4.23 -20.17
CA ARG A 269 3.34 -3.85 -21.33
C ARG A 269 3.26 -4.94 -22.38
N ALA A 270 4.38 -5.60 -22.68
CA ALA A 270 4.40 -6.75 -23.60
C ALA A 270 3.49 -7.91 -23.15
N ARG A 271 3.13 -7.97 -21.86
CA ARG A 271 2.16 -8.94 -21.31
C ARG A 271 0.79 -8.33 -20.98
N GLY A 272 0.53 -7.07 -21.32
CA GLY A 272 -0.74 -6.39 -21.04
C GLY A 272 -1.03 -6.16 -19.56
N ILE A 273 0.02 -5.97 -18.75
CA ILE A 273 -0.10 -5.73 -17.30
C ILE A 273 -0.43 -4.24 -17.01
N ASP A 274 0.00 -3.33 -17.88
CA ASP A 274 -0.30 -1.90 -17.83
C ASP A 274 -1.80 -1.59 -17.87
N ASP A 275 -2.56 -2.40 -18.59
CA ASP A 275 -4.01 -2.28 -18.72
C ASP A 275 -4.80 -2.98 -17.61
N LEU A 276 -4.11 -3.70 -16.72
CA LEU A 276 -4.74 -4.63 -15.78
C LEU A 276 -5.60 -3.91 -14.73
N GLU A 277 -5.20 -2.71 -14.31
CA GLU A 277 -6.00 -1.90 -13.39
C GLU A 277 -7.33 -1.46 -14.03
N ARG A 278 -7.30 -1.05 -15.30
CA ARG A 278 -8.51 -0.68 -16.05
C ARG A 278 -9.43 -1.89 -16.18
N ARG A 279 -8.91 -3.03 -16.62
CA ARG A 279 -9.67 -4.28 -16.76
C ARG A 279 -10.28 -4.75 -15.44
N MET A 280 -9.52 -4.70 -14.34
CA MET A 280 -10.01 -5.07 -13.01
C MET A 280 -11.17 -4.16 -12.58
N ARG A 281 -11.06 -2.86 -12.85
CA ARG A 281 -12.13 -1.90 -12.56
C ARG A 281 -13.38 -2.15 -13.38
N GLU A 282 -13.25 -2.37 -14.68
CA GLU A 282 -14.36 -2.68 -15.57
C GLU A 282 -15.04 -4.01 -15.20
N HIS A 283 -14.24 -5.03 -14.88
CA HIS A 283 -14.74 -6.32 -14.42
C HIS A 283 -15.58 -6.19 -13.15
N TRP A 284 -15.07 -5.47 -12.15
CA TRP A 284 -15.81 -5.23 -10.92
C TRP A 284 -17.08 -4.40 -11.16
N LEU A 285 -17.03 -3.35 -11.99
CA LEU A 285 -18.20 -2.53 -12.33
C LEU A 285 -19.29 -3.35 -13.05
N SER A 286 -18.89 -4.29 -13.91
CA SER A 286 -19.84 -5.22 -14.55
C SER A 286 -20.57 -6.10 -13.52
N ILE A 287 -19.85 -6.61 -12.53
CA ILE A 287 -20.44 -7.40 -11.44
C ILE A 287 -21.36 -6.51 -10.57
N ALA A 288 -20.91 -5.31 -10.21
CA ALA A 288 -21.65 -4.39 -9.37
C ALA A 288 -22.95 -3.89 -10.02
N THR A 289 -22.91 -3.53 -11.31
CA THR A 289 -24.10 -3.11 -12.07
C THR A 289 -25.10 -4.25 -12.23
N THR A 290 -24.62 -5.48 -12.45
CA THR A 290 -25.47 -6.67 -12.49
C THR A 290 -26.13 -6.94 -11.13
N ALA A 291 -25.39 -6.81 -10.03
CA ALA A 291 -25.93 -6.95 -8.67
C ALA A 291 -26.97 -5.88 -8.36
N LEU A 292 -26.70 -4.61 -8.72
CA LEU A 292 -27.64 -3.50 -8.60
C LEU A 292 -28.93 -3.70 -9.42
N GLN A 293 -28.88 -4.37 -10.56
CA GLN A 293 -30.09 -4.65 -11.36
C GLN A 293 -30.92 -5.82 -10.79
N ARG A 294 -30.27 -6.80 -10.16
CA ARG A 294 -30.93 -8.05 -9.71
C ARG A 294 -31.42 -7.99 -8.26
N ASN A 295 -30.73 -7.25 -7.41
CA ASN A 295 -30.96 -7.25 -5.97
C ASN A 295 -31.57 -5.93 -5.52
N ARG A 296 -32.47 -5.97 -4.53
CA ARG A 296 -32.95 -4.74 -3.87
C ARG A 296 -31.86 -4.10 -3.02
N SER A 297 -31.04 -4.91 -2.35
CA SER A 297 -29.89 -4.45 -1.56
C SER A 297 -28.66 -5.31 -1.83
N THR A 298 -27.55 -4.67 -2.19
CA THR A 298 -26.23 -5.28 -2.34
C THR A 298 -25.27 -4.63 -1.35
N PHE A 299 -24.40 -5.40 -0.72
CA PHE A 299 -23.29 -4.87 0.05
C PHE A 299 -21.98 -5.04 -0.74
N ALA A 300 -21.08 -4.08 -0.66
CA ALA A 300 -19.80 -4.10 -1.37
C ALA A 300 -18.67 -3.58 -0.49
N VAL A 301 -17.45 -4.05 -0.75
CA VAL A 301 -16.24 -3.56 -0.10
C VAL A 301 -15.32 -2.96 -1.15
N LEU A 302 -14.82 -1.73 -0.93
CA LEU A 302 -13.90 -1.06 -1.87
C LEU A 302 -12.82 -0.26 -1.11
N PRO A 303 -11.55 -0.28 -1.54
CA PRO A 303 -10.54 0.64 -1.00
C PRO A 303 -10.93 2.09 -1.28
N ILE A 304 -10.91 2.95 -0.26
CA ILE A 304 -11.30 4.38 -0.39
C ILE A 304 -10.47 5.06 -1.48
N SER A 305 -9.16 4.76 -1.55
CA SER A 305 -8.26 5.32 -2.56
C SER A 305 -8.74 5.11 -3.99
N ARG A 306 -9.39 3.98 -4.30
CA ARG A 306 -9.97 3.69 -5.62
C ARG A 306 -11.41 4.17 -5.74
N LEU A 307 -12.15 4.10 -4.64
CA LEU A 307 -13.56 4.50 -4.56
C LEU A 307 -13.72 5.98 -4.93
N THR A 308 -12.88 6.84 -4.34
CA THR A 308 -12.97 8.30 -4.44
C THR A 308 -11.91 8.93 -5.36
N ALA A 309 -11.13 8.13 -6.10
CA ALA A 309 -10.19 8.65 -7.09
C ALA A 309 -10.91 9.46 -8.17
N PRO A 310 -10.26 10.47 -8.78
CA PRO A 310 -10.74 11.06 -10.03
C PRO A 310 -11.00 9.98 -11.08
N GLY A 311 -12.22 9.90 -11.62
CA GLY A 311 -12.61 8.83 -12.54
C GLY A 311 -12.64 7.41 -11.92
N GLY A 312 -12.67 7.32 -10.59
CA GLY A 312 -12.75 6.10 -9.79
C GLY A 312 -14.13 5.44 -9.83
N TYR A 313 -14.39 4.56 -8.87
CA TYR A 313 -15.61 3.73 -8.89
C TYR A 313 -16.89 4.55 -8.72
N LEU A 314 -16.93 5.51 -7.78
CA LEU A 314 -18.13 6.34 -7.57
C LEU A 314 -18.44 7.20 -8.78
N ALA A 315 -17.44 7.90 -9.33
CA ALA A 315 -17.61 8.75 -10.51
C ALA A 315 -18.14 7.97 -11.72
N ARG A 316 -17.70 6.71 -11.90
CA ARG A 316 -18.18 5.85 -12.98
C ARG A 316 -19.61 5.37 -12.75
N LEU A 317 -19.99 5.04 -11.51
CA LEU A 317 -21.38 4.70 -11.18
C LEU A 317 -22.29 5.92 -11.38
N GLN A 318 -21.86 7.12 -11.00
CA GLN A 318 -22.59 8.36 -11.30
C GLN A 318 -22.77 8.57 -12.80
N ALA A 319 -21.71 8.38 -13.59
CA ALA A 319 -21.78 8.48 -15.06
C ALA A 319 -22.73 7.45 -15.70
N MET A 320 -23.01 6.33 -15.03
CA MET A 320 -24.01 5.33 -15.44
C MET A 320 -25.44 5.65 -14.97
N GLY A 321 -25.65 6.79 -14.31
CA GLY A 321 -26.95 7.27 -13.84
C GLY A 321 -27.38 6.71 -12.49
N TYR A 322 -26.44 6.26 -11.65
CA TYR A 322 -26.72 5.93 -10.25
C TYR A 322 -26.56 7.17 -9.37
N ALA A 323 -27.48 7.37 -8.41
CA ALA A 323 -27.31 8.35 -7.34
C ALA A 323 -26.22 7.87 -6.38
N VAL A 324 -25.35 8.78 -5.93
CA VAL A 324 -24.28 8.47 -4.97
C VAL A 324 -24.40 9.42 -3.80
N GLU A 325 -24.53 8.85 -2.60
CA GLU A 325 -24.54 9.57 -1.32
C GLU A 325 -23.27 9.16 -0.55
N ALA A 326 -22.55 10.14 -0.03
CA ALA A 326 -21.39 9.91 0.84
C ALA A 326 -21.86 9.51 2.27
N PRO A 327 -20.99 8.86 3.07
CA PRO A 327 -21.26 8.58 4.46
C PRO A 327 -21.51 9.84 5.29
#